data_AF-A0A4P6TMV5-F1
#
_entry.id   AF-A0A4P6TMV5-F1
#
_cell.length_a   1.000
_cell.length_b   1.000
_cell.length_c   1.000
_cell.angle_alpha   90.00
_cell.angle_beta   90.00
_cell.angle_gamma   90.00
#
_symmetry.space_group_name_H-M   'P 1'
#
loop_
_entity.id
_entity.type
_entity.pdbx_description
1 polymer ?
#
loop_
_entity_poly.entity_id
_entity_poly.type
_entity_poly.pdbx_seq_one_letter_code
_entity_poly.pdbx_strand_id
1 'polypeptide(L)'
;MNYQQIAADILPLVGGAENIDSIAHCATRLRLVLRDTQRVDKAALDALDSVKGSFVNGGQFQIVLGQGLVNHVCAALIASTGLNQASTQESKKLAAARLGLAQRLAQTLSNIFVPIIPVIVACGLLMGVIGTAKTLGLASDTPWLQMVDMFSNTAFVFLPILIAFSAAREFNGNPFLAAALGGIMIHPALQNAWTLGSGIHEYWTLFGMHVAKVGYQGTVLPVLLAVWVQSHIERQLRRIVPNSLDLILTPFLTLMCSALIALLLIGPFGRMLGDAISISLMLIYQHGGALAGLLFGGLYSLVVITGVHHSFHAIEAGLLSNPAIGKNFLLPIWSMANVAQGGAALAVFFRTRDNKVRQIALPAALSCLLGITEAAIFGVNLRFVRPFVAAALGGALGGAWVVFNQVSMTAIGVTGLPGIAIVPAGSMLSYIAGLLIAFGSAFAASWLFGLKTQDAKREQ
;
A
#
# COMPACT_ATOMS: atom_id res chain seq x y z
N MET A 1 20.84 -40.65 -0.06
CA MET A 1 20.87 -39.39 0.71
C MET A 1 20.38 -39.69 2.11
N ASN A 2 21.13 -39.31 3.14
CA ASN A 2 20.73 -39.53 4.53
C ASN A 2 19.90 -38.33 5.02
N TYR A 3 18.57 -38.45 4.98
CA TYR A 3 17.67 -37.36 5.37
C TYR A 3 17.74 -37.02 6.87
N GLN A 4 18.07 -38.01 7.71
CA GLN A 4 18.27 -37.82 9.15
C GLN A 4 19.52 -37.00 9.42
N GLN A 5 20.59 -37.25 8.65
CA GLN A 5 21.81 -36.44 8.73
C GLN A 5 21.53 -34.98 8.36
N ILE A 6 20.83 -34.72 7.24
CA ILE A 6 20.48 -33.35 6.83
C ILE A 6 19.65 -32.64 7.92
N ALA A 7 18.68 -33.33 8.52
CA ALA A 7 17.90 -32.79 9.63
C ALA A 7 18.76 -32.50 10.88
N ALA A 8 19.70 -33.40 11.20
CA ALA A 8 20.65 -33.26 12.30
C ALA A 8 21.65 -32.11 12.08
N ASP A 9 22.03 -31.85 10.84
CA ASP A 9 22.91 -30.74 10.47
C ASP A 9 22.14 -29.40 10.53
N ILE A 10 20.86 -29.38 10.13
CA ILE A 10 20.02 -28.17 10.16
C ILE A 10 19.64 -27.75 11.59
N LEU A 11 19.29 -28.69 12.46
CA LEU A 11 18.74 -28.43 13.79
C LEU A 11 19.62 -27.49 14.68
N PRO A 12 20.93 -27.70 14.84
CA PRO A 12 21.77 -26.80 15.61
C PRO A 12 21.91 -25.42 14.95
N LEU A 13 21.94 -25.37 13.62
CA LEU A 13 22.08 -24.12 12.85
C LEU A 13 20.85 -23.22 12.94
N VAL A 14 19.68 -23.77 13.26
CA VAL A 14 18.47 -22.99 13.55
C VAL A 14 18.27 -22.70 15.04
N GLY A 15 19.27 -23.02 15.88
CA GLY A 15 19.25 -22.73 17.31
C GLY A 15 18.59 -23.81 18.16
N GLY A 16 18.48 -25.06 17.67
CA GLY A 16 17.97 -26.19 18.45
C GLY A 16 16.45 -26.38 18.37
N ALA A 17 15.97 -27.50 18.90
CA ALA A 17 14.54 -27.84 18.92
C ALA A 17 13.73 -26.84 19.76
N GLU A 18 14.32 -26.32 20.83
CA GLU A 18 13.72 -25.34 21.72
C GLU A 18 13.51 -23.96 21.08
N ASN A 19 14.17 -23.69 19.95
CA ASN A 19 13.96 -22.48 19.17
C ASN A 19 12.84 -22.62 18.13
N ILE A 20 12.28 -23.81 17.93
CA ILE A 20 11.27 -24.09 16.91
C ILE A 20 9.89 -24.17 17.57
N ASP A 21 8.96 -23.30 17.16
CA ASP A 21 7.56 -23.35 17.60
C ASP A 21 6.69 -24.20 16.65
N SER A 22 7.01 -24.22 15.36
CA SER A 22 6.28 -25.07 14.40
C SER A 22 7.13 -25.42 13.19
N ILE A 23 6.82 -26.60 12.62
CA ILE A 23 7.44 -27.13 11.42
C ILE A 23 6.34 -27.39 10.39
N ALA A 24 6.52 -26.84 9.18
CA ALA A 24 5.68 -27.11 8.03
C ALA A 24 6.54 -27.20 6.77
N HIS A 25 5.98 -27.66 5.66
CA HIS A 25 6.64 -27.56 4.36
C HIS A 25 5.65 -27.26 3.24
N CYS A 26 6.17 -26.78 2.12
CA CYS A 26 5.46 -26.78 0.85
C CYS A 26 6.20 -27.66 -0.16
N ALA A 27 5.91 -27.51 -1.46
CA ALA A 27 6.49 -28.35 -2.50
C ALA A 27 8.04 -28.36 -2.51
N THR A 28 8.71 -27.25 -2.17
CA THR A 28 10.17 -27.12 -2.26
C THR A 28 10.86 -26.57 -1.01
N ARG A 29 10.11 -26.15 0.01
CA ARG A 29 10.66 -25.38 1.15
C ARG A 29 10.18 -25.91 2.47
N LEU A 30 11.12 -26.08 3.38
CA LEU A 30 10.87 -26.30 4.80
C LEU A 30 10.59 -24.93 5.43
N ARG A 31 9.57 -24.85 6.29
CA ARG A 31 9.09 -23.62 6.92
C ARG A 31 9.09 -23.81 8.42
N LEU A 32 9.91 -23.01 9.09
CA LEU A 32 10.05 -23.02 10.54
C LEU A 32 9.52 -21.70 11.09
N VAL A 33 8.68 -21.78 12.12
CA VAL A 33 8.41 -20.62 12.97
C VAL A 33 9.37 -20.69 14.14
N LEU A 34 10.27 -19.72 14.23
CA LEU A 34 11.31 -19.69 15.25
C LEU A 34 10.95 -18.70 16.36
N ARG A 35 11.35 -19.02 17.59
CA ARG A 35 11.22 -18.12 18.74
C ARG A 35 12.16 -16.93 18.61
N ASP A 36 13.40 -17.21 18.21
CA ASP A 36 14.40 -16.21 17.93
C ASP A 36 15.18 -16.53 16.65
N THR A 37 14.94 -15.73 15.62
CA THR A 37 15.67 -15.80 14.34
C THR A 37 17.13 -15.37 14.45
N GLN A 38 17.55 -14.67 15.50
CA GLN A 38 18.95 -14.26 15.68
C GLN A 38 19.86 -15.44 16.04
N ARG A 39 19.28 -16.49 16.63
CA ARG A 39 19.96 -17.76 16.91
C ARG A 39 20.28 -18.60 15.67
N VAL A 40 19.84 -18.15 14.48
CA VAL A 40 20.10 -18.86 13.23
C VAL A 40 21.47 -18.50 12.68
N ASP A 41 22.31 -19.52 12.51
CA ASP A 41 23.54 -19.44 11.73
C ASP A 41 23.23 -19.66 10.25
N LYS A 42 22.79 -18.58 9.62
CA LYS A 42 22.39 -18.60 8.23
C LYS A 42 23.56 -18.92 7.28
N ALA A 43 24.77 -18.46 7.59
CA ALA A 43 25.92 -18.63 6.71
C ALA A 43 26.32 -20.11 6.64
N ALA A 44 26.40 -20.77 7.80
CA ALA A 44 26.64 -22.21 7.87
C ALA A 44 25.49 -23.00 7.23
N LEU A 45 24.23 -22.56 7.41
CA LEU A 45 23.08 -23.25 6.82
C LEU A 45 23.05 -23.16 5.28
N ASP A 46 23.34 -21.99 4.71
CA ASP A 46 23.42 -21.77 3.27
C ASP A 46 24.66 -22.45 2.64
N ALA A 47 25.66 -22.83 3.44
CA ALA A 47 26.83 -23.59 3.00
C ALA A 47 26.59 -25.11 2.91
N LEU A 48 25.47 -25.62 3.43
CA LEU A 48 25.11 -27.03 3.29
C LEU A 48 24.74 -27.35 1.84
N ASP A 49 25.36 -28.37 1.24
CA ASP A 49 25.09 -28.79 -0.15
C ASP A 49 23.60 -29.09 -0.44
N SER A 50 22.87 -29.52 0.59
CA SER A 50 21.43 -29.83 0.50
C SER A 50 20.53 -28.59 0.55
N VAL A 51 21.06 -27.43 0.92
CA VAL A 51 20.34 -26.16 1.08
C VAL A 51 20.65 -25.27 -0.11
N LYS A 52 19.63 -24.98 -0.93
CA LYS A 52 19.72 -24.07 -2.08
C LYS A 52 19.56 -22.59 -1.68
N GLY A 53 19.42 -22.33 -0.39
CA GLY A 53 19.31 -21.02 0.22
C GLY A 53 18.24 -20.96 1.31
N SER A 54 18.36 -19.94 2.17
CA SER A 54 17.43 -19.68 3.25
C SER A 54 17.10 -18.20 3.40
N PHE A 55 15.89 -17.90 3.87
CA PHE A 55 15.40 -16.54 4.06
C PHE A 55 14.22 -16.52 5.03
N VAL A 56 13.97 -15.36 5.65
CA VAL A 56 12.74 -15.16 6.42
C VAL A 56 11.69 -14.51 5.54
N ASN A 57 10.48 -15.06 5.53
CA ASN A 57 9.34 -14.46 4.86
C ASN A 57 8.07 -14.63 5.69
N GLY A 58 7.37 -13.53 5.95
CA GLY A 58 6.10 -13.53 6.69
C GLY A 58 6.21 -14.11 8.10
N GLY A 59 7.33 -13.88 8.80
CA GLY A 59 7.60 -14.42 10.14
C GLY A 59 8.02 -15.90 10.17
N GLN A 60 8.27 -16.52 9.01
CA GLN A 60 8.76 -17.90 8.90
C GLN A 60 10.19 -17.91 8.37
N PHE A 61 11.08 -18.66 9.00
CA PHE A 61 12.37 -19.01 8.43
C PHE A 61 12.15 -20.14 7.40
N GLN A 62 12.48 -19.89 6.14
CA GLN A 62 12.29 -20.84 5.04
C GLN A 62 13.65 -21.34 4.55
N ILE A 63 13.76 -22.66 4.40
CA ILE A 63 14.93 -23.34 3.87
C ILE A 63 14.54 -24.01 2.55
N VAL A 64 15.23 -23.67 1.47
CA VAL A 64 14.97 -24.20 0.13
C VAL A 64 15.74 -25.50 -0.05
N LEU A 65 15.04 -26.63 0.00
CA LEU A 65 15.63 -27.97 -0.15
C LEU A 65 15.34 -28.56 -1.54
N GLY A 66 14.22 -28.17 -2.16
CA GLY A 66 13.76 -28.72 -3.44
C GLY A 66 12.63 -29.76 -3.30
N GLN A 67 12.06 -30.16 -4.43
CA GLN A 67 10.93 -31.11 -4.45
C GLN A 67 11.37 -32.50 -3.98
N GLY A 68 10.48 -33.19 -3.26
CA GLY A 68 10.75 -34.51 -2.69
C GLY A 68 11.61 -34.45 -1.41
N LEU A 69 12.82 -33.89 -1.50
CA LEU A 69 13.76 -33.80 -0.37
C LEU A 69 13.15 -33.15 0.86
N VAL A 70 12.38 -32.07 0.66
CA VAL A 70 11.74 -31.31 1.73
C VAL A 70 10.80 -32.16 2.58
N ASN A 71 10.08 -33.12 1.99
CA ASN A 71 9.11 -33.95 2.72
C ASN A 71 9.84 -34.86 3.72
N HIS A 72 10.92 -35.49 3.27
CA HIS A 72 11.71 -36.42 4.08
C HIS A 72 12.51 -35.69 5.17
N VAL A 73 13.09 -34.53 4.86
CA VAL A 73 13.81 -33.72 5.85
C VAL A 73 12.84 -33.15 6.89
N CYS A 74 11.64 -32.72 6.50
CA CYS A 74 10.61 -32.27 7.43
C CYS A 74 10.21 -33.40 8.41
N ALA A 75 9.98 -34.61 7.91
CA ALA A 75 9.63 -35.76 8.74
C ALA A 75 10.76 -36.11 9.73
N ALA A 76 12.02 -36.07 9.29
CA ALA A 76 13.18 -36.31 10.14
C ALA A 76 13.34 -35.24 11.24
N LEU A 77 13.10 -33.97 10.92
CA LEU A 77 13.10 -32.86 11.88
C LEU A 77 11.98 -32.99 12.91
N ILE A 78 10.77 -33.37 12.49
CA ILE A 78 9.64 -33.66 13.38
C ILE A 78 10.01 -34.78 14.37
N ALA A 79 10.54 -35.89 13.86
CA ALA A 79 10.98 -37.01 14.69
C ALA A 79 12.07 -36.62 15.71
N SER A 80 12.96 -35.70 15.32
CA SER A 80 14.07 -35.24 16.18
C SER A 80 13.67 -34.18 17.21
N THR A 81 12.56 -33.46 16.98
CA THR A 81 12.11 -32.35 17.84
C THR A 81 10.90 -32.70 18.70
N GLY A 82 10.17 -33.77 18.38
CA GLY A 82 8.92 -34.12 19.04
C GLY A 82 7.74 -33.18 18.74
N LEU A 83 7.90 -32.28 17.76
CA LEU A 83 6.87 -31.33 17.34
C LEU A 83 5.96 -31.95 16.28
N ASN A 84 4.65 -31.68 16.33
CA ASN A 84 3.73 -32.10 15.27
C ASN A 84 3.88 -31.23 14.01
N GLN A 85 3.61 -31.85 12.85
CA GLN A 85 3.55 -31.12 11.58
C GLN A 85 2.38 -30.12 11.60
N ALA A 86 2.69 -28.83 11.57
CA ALA A 86 1.68 -27.80 11.45
C ALA A 86 1.16 -27.73 10.01
N SER A 87 -0.13 -27.44 9.85
CA SER A 87 -0.64 -27.05 8.54
C SER A 87 0.02 -25.75 8.08
N THR A 88 0.07 -25.52 6.76
CA THR A 88 0.62 -24.27 6.23
C THR A 88 -0.13 -23.04 6.76
N GLN A 89 -1.43 -23.17 7.06
CA GLN A 89 -2.24 -22.10 7.66
C GLN A 89 -1.90 -21.85 9.14
N GLU A 90 -1.72 -22.89 9.95
CA GLU A 90 -1.34 -22.75 11.37
C GLU A 90 0.04 -22.15 11.51
N SER A 91 1.01 -22.64 10.72
CA SER A 91 2.35 -22.08 10.68
C SER A 91 2.35 -20.60 10.28
N LYS A 92 1.46 -20.16 9.38
CA LYS A 92 1.29 -18.74 9.05
C LYS A 92 0.72 -17.93 10.22
N LYS A 93 -0.25 -18.46 10.96
CA LYS A 93 -0.84 -17.78 12.13
C LYS A 93 0.19 -17.59 13.24
N LEU A 94 0.97 -18.63 13.55
CA LEU A 94 2.06 -18.58 14.54
C LEU A 94 3.16 -17.59 14.13
N ALA A 95 3.54 -17.61 12.85
CA ALA A 95 4.49 -16.65 12.30
C ALA A 95 4.01 -15.20 12.39
N ALA A 96 2.75 -14.95 12.04
CA ALA A 96 2.14 -13.64 12.20
C ALA A 96 2.13 -13.21 13.67
N ALA A 97 1.87 -14.13 14.61
CA ALA A 97 1.88 -13.86 16.04
C ALA A 97 3.24 -13.38 16.58
N ARG A 98 4.35 -13.67 15.89
CA ARG A 98 5.70 -13.22 16.26
C ARG A 98 6.05 -11.81 15.75
N LEU A 99 5.29 -11.28 14.79
CA LEU A 99 5.49 -9.92 14.26
C LEU A 99 4.84 -8.88 15.20
N GLY A 100 5.46 -7.71 15.33
CA GLY A 100 4.84 -6.55 15.97
C GLY A 100 3.62 -6.04 15.19
N LEU A 101 2.71 -5.29 15.82
CA LEU A 101 1.47 -4.82 15.19
C LEU A 101 1.71 -4.08 13.86
N ALA A 102 2.69 -3.16 13.84
CA ALA A 102 3.05 -2.42 12.63
C ALA A 102 3.57 -3.34 11.51
N GLN A 103 4.35 -4.37 11.86
CA GLN A 103 4.87 -5.34 10.89
C GLN A 103 3.77 -6.26 10.36
N ARG A 104 2.82 -6.68 11.21
CA ARG A 104 1.65 -7.45 10.77
C ARG A 104 0.82 -6.65 9.77
N LEU A 105 0.52 -5.40 10.09
CA LEU A 105 -0.22 -4.51 9.19
C LEU A 105 0.52 -4.32 7.86
N ALA A 106 1.82 -4.03 7.91
CA ALA A 106 2.65 -3.90 6.71
C ALA A 106 2.67 -5.19 5.87
N GLN A 107 2.74 -6.37 6.52
CA GLN A 107 2.71 -7.66 5.82
C GLN A 107 1.36 -7.91 5.15
N THR A 108 0.25 -7.66 5.85
CA THR A 108 -1.11 -7.77 5.27
C THR A 108 -1.25 -6.85 4.07
N LEU A 109 -0.88 -5.56 4.20
CA LEU A 109 -0.93 -4.63 3.08
C LEU A 109 -0.03 -5.09 1.92
N SER A 110 1.18 -5.56 2.20
CA SER A 110 2.06 -6.11 1.17
C SER A 110 1.45 -7.31 0.46
N ASN A 111 0.82 -8.25 1.17
CA ASN A 111 0.19 -9.43 0.56
C ASN A 111 -0.95 -9.04 -0.39
N ILE A 112 -1.69 -7.97 -0.05
CA ILE A 112 -2.81 -7.46 -0.84
C ILE A 112 -2.33 -6.71 -2.08
N PHE A 113 -1.31 -5.86 -1.93
CA PHE A 113 -0.87 -4.98 -3.00
C PHE A 113 0.12 -5.62 -3.96
N VAL A 114 1.01 -6.51 -3.51
CA VAL A 114 2.05 -7.11 -4.36
C VAL A 114 1.49 -7.72 -5.66
N PRO A 115 0.38 -8.47 -5.64
CA PRO A 115 -0.23 -8.98 -6.86
C PRO A 115 -0.73 -7.91 -7.84
N ILE A 116 -1.04 -6.70 -7.35
CA ILE A 116 -1.65 -5.59 -8.09
C ILE A 116 -0.59 -4.58 -8.57
N ILE A 117 0.61 -4.57 -7.97
CA ILE A 117 1.70 -3.64 -8.32
C ILE A 117 1.94 -3.55 -9.84
N PRO A 118 2.06 -4.65 -10.61
CA PRO A 118 2.42 -4.54 -12.02
C PRO A 118 1.44 -3.69 -12.82
N VAL A 119 0.14 -3.82 -12.55
CA VAL A 119 -0.88 -3.05 -13.26
C VAL A 119 -0.90 -1.58 -12.80
N ILE A 120 -0.73 -1.32 -11.50
CA ILE A 120 -0.68 0.05 -10.95
C ILE A 120 0.57 0.79 -11.46
N VAL A 121 1.71 0.12 -11.57
CA VAL A 121 2.94 0.71 -12.11
C VAL A 121 2.77 1.06 -13.58
N ALA A 122 2.23 0.14 -14.39
CA ALA A 122 2.04 0.37 -15.82
C ALA A 122 1.07 1.53 -16.08
N CYS A 123 -0.11 1.49 -15.45
CA CYS A 123 -1.11 2.56 -15.54
C CYS A 123 -0.58 3.88 -14.97
N GLY A 124 0.09 3.85 -13.81
CA GLY A 124 0.61 5.04 -13.15
C GLY A 124 1.71 5.75 -13.94
N LEU A 125 2.64 5.00 -14.53
CA LEU A 125 3.67 5.58 -15.40
C LEU A 125 3.05 6.18 -16.65
N LEU A 126 2.09 5.49 -17.27
CA LEU A 126 1.39 6.00 -18.45
C LEU A 126 0.60 7.28 -18.13
N MET A 127 -0.10 7.29 -17.00
CA MET A 127 -0.90 8.43 -16.53
C MET A 127 0.00 9.62 -16.21
N GLY A 128 1.16 9.37 -15.59
CA GLY A 128 2.18 10.39 -15.34
C GLY A 128 2.72 11.01 -16.63
N VAL A 129 3.08 10.19 -17.63
CA VAL A 129 3.60 10.68 -18.92
C VAL A 129 2.55 11.50 -19.67
N ILE A 130 1.32 11.00 -19.78
CA ILE A 130 0.22 11.70 -20.47
C ILE A 130 -0.14 12.99 -19.74
N GLY A 131 -0.26 12.95 -18.41
CA GLY A 131 -0.53 14.13 -17.60
C GLY A 131 0.55 15.20 -17.76
N THR A 132 1.83 14.78 -17.77
CA THR A 132 2.97 15.68 -18.03
C THR A 132 2.86 16.32 -19.41
N ALA A 133 2.63 15.51 -20.45
CA ALA A 133 2.53 16.00 -21.82
C ALA A 133 1.36 16.98 -22.01
N LYS A 134 0.20 16.70 -21.42
CA LYS A 134 -0.96 17.60 -21.39
C LYS A 134 -0.62 18.92 -20.68
N THR A 135 0.01 18.85 -19.51
CA THR A 135 0.33 20.04 -18.71
C THR A 135 1.35 20.95 -19.42
N LEU A 136 2.31 20.37 -20.15
CA LEU A 136 3.31 21.13 -20.92
C LEU A 136 2.78 21.64 -22.28
N GLY A 137 1.52 21.38 -22.62
CA GLY A 137 0.96 21.72 -23.93
C GLY A 137 1.56 20.92 -25.09
N LEU A 138 2.21 19.77 -24.80
CA LEU A 138 2.83 18.89 -25.79
C LEU A 138 1.86 17.83 -26.34
N ALA A 139 0.66 17.72 -25.76
CA ALA A 139 -0.33 16.72 -26.13
C ALA A 139 -1.64 17.38 -26.55
N SER A 140 -2.10 17.07 -27.77
CA SER A 140 -3.39 17.52 -28.31
C SER A 140 -4.50 16.55 -27.91
N ASP A 141 -5.69 17.06 -27.60
CA ASP A 141 -6.88 16.27 -27.24
C ASP A 141 -7.47 15.52 -28.45
N THR A 142 -6.72 14.52 -28.93
CA THR A 142 -7.11 13.65 -30.04
C THR A 142 -7.86 12.43 -29.51
N PRO A 143 -8.74 11.80 -30.31
CA PRO A 143 -9.39 10.54 -29.91
C PRO A 143 -8.40 9.45 -29.51
N TRP A 144 -7.21 9.43 -30.13
CA TRP A 144 -6.11 8.55 -29.72
C TRP A 144 -5.65 8.85 -28.29
N LEU A 145 -5.36 10.13 -27.98
CA LEU A 145 -4.93 10.51 -26.63
C LEU A 145 -6.02 10.23 -25.60
N GLN A 146 -7.31 10.47 -25.92
CA GLN A 146 -8.43 10.14 -25.04
C GLN A 146 -8.50 8.64 -24.73
N MET A 147 -8.28 7.80 -25.75
CA MET A 147 -8.24 6.35 -25.58
C MET A 147 -7.05 5.90 -24.71
N VAL A 148 -5.85 6.44 -24.95
CA VAL A 148 -4.67 6.10 -24.14
C VAL A 148 -4.80 6.65 -22.71
N ASP A 149 -5.41 7.82 -22.53
CA ASP A 149 -5.70 8.40 -21.22
C ASP A 149 -6.65 7.50 -20.43
N MET A 150 -7.72 6.99 -21.07
CA MET A 150 -8.61 5.98 -20.50
C MET A 150 -7.83 4.71 -20.06
N PHE A 151 -6.92 4.19 -20.90
CA PHE A 151 -6.10 3.03 -20.53
C PHE A 151 -5.22 3.33 -19.31
N SER A 152 -4.67 4.54 -19.25
CA SER A 152 -3.76 4.97 -18.19
C SER A 152 -4.42 5.05 -16.82
N ASN A 153 -5.67 5.49 -16.74
CA ASN A 153 -6.36 5.64 -15.46
C ASN A 153 -7.17 4.40 -15.02
N THR A 154 -7.37 3.43 -15.93
CA THR A 154 -8.21 2.23 -15.70
C THR A 154 -7.88 1.51 -14.39
N ALA A 155 -6.61 1.22 -14.10
CA ALA A 155 -6.25 0.50 -12.88
C ALA A 155 -6.61 1.26 -11.59
N PHE A 156 -6.60 2.59 -11.63
CA PHE A 156 -6.98 3.44 -10.49
C PHE A 156 -8.50 3.54 -10.35
N VAL A 157 -9.22 3.64 -11.47
CA VAL A 157 -10.70 3.63 -11.49
C VAL A 157 -11.22 2.33 -10.86
N PHE A 158 -10.65 1.21 -11.29
CA PHE A 158 -11.03 -0.14 -10.84
C PHE A 158 -10.20 -0.65 -9.66
N LEU A 159 -9.41 0.21 -9.01
CA LEU A 159 -8.56 -0.16 -7.87
C LEU A 159 -9.36 -0.86 -6.75
N PRO A 160 -10.59 -0.42 -6.39
CA PRO A 160 -11.41 -1.12 -5.42
C PRO A 160 -11.70 -2.59 -5.77
N ILE A 161 -11.91 -2.92 -7.05
CA ILE A 161 -12.14 -4.32 -7.48
C ILE A 161 -10.86 -5.14 -7.29
N LEU A 162 -9.72 -4.60 -7.74
CA LEU A 162 -8.42 -5.27 -7.67
C LEU A 162 -8.00 -5.52 -6.22
N ILE A 163 -8.15 -4.51 -5.36
CA ILE A 163 -7.85 -4.61 -3.94
C ILE A 163 -8.81 -5.58 -3.26
N ALA A 164 -10.12 -5.49 -3.53
CA ALA A 164 -11.08 -6.35 -2.87
C ALA A 164 -10.84 -7.83 -3.14
N PHE A 165 -10.53 -8.18 -4.39
CA PHE A 165 -10.19 -9.54 -4.78
C PHE A 165 -8.96 -10.07 -4.01
N SER A 166 -7.87 -9.28 -3.97
CA SER A 166 -6.64 -9.66 -3.26
C SER A 166 -6.83 -9.66 -1.72
N ALA A 167 -7.58 -8.71 -1.18
CA ALA A 167 -7.90 -8.60 0.25
C ALA A 167 -8.73 -9.78 0.75
N ALA A 168 -9.68 -10.27 -0.03
CA ALA A 168 -10.44 -11.45 0.32
C ALA A 168 -9.56 -12.70 0.43
N ARG A 169 -8.55 -12.85 -0.45
CA ARG A 169 -7.57 -13.94 -0.33
C ARG A 169 -6.76 -13.84 0.96
N GLU A 170 -6.41 -12.64 1.39
CA GLU A 170 -5.70 -12.40 2.65
C GLU A 170 -6.60 -12.66 3.88
N PHE A 171 -7.86 -12.23 3.82
CA PHE A 171 -8.83 -12.36 4.92
C PHE A 171 -9.58 -13.71 4.95
N ASN A 172 -9.28 -14.63 4.02
CA ASN A 172 -9.96 -15.91 3.84
C ASN A 172 -11.47 -15.77 3.54
N GLY A 173 -11.84 -14.79 2.72
CA GLY A 173 -13.18 -14.64 2.12
C GLY A 173 -13.20 -15.04 0.64
N ASN A 174 -14.38 -15.08 0.04
CA ASN A 174 -14.55 -15.36 -1.39
C ASN A 174 -14.09 -14.17 -2.26
N PRO A 175 -13.05 -14.34 -3.12
CA PRO A 175 -12.52 -13.24 -3.92
C PRO A 175 -13.50 -12.66 -4.95
N PHE A 176 -14.43 -13.46 -5.46
CA PHE A 176 -15.41 -13.01 -6.46
C PHE A 176 -16.53 -12.19 -5.81
N LEU A 177 -16.98 -12.58 -4.61
CA LEU A 177 -17.93 -11.76 -3.85
C LEU A 177 -17.30 -10.43 -3.44
N ALA A 178 -16.03 -10.45 -3.05
CA ALA A 178 -15.29 -9.23 -2.75
C ALA A 178 -15.09 -8.34 -3.98
N ALA A 179 -14.76 -8.91 -5.14
CA ALA A 179 -14.67 -8.15 -6.39
C ALA A 179 -16.02 -7.51 -6.75
N ALA A 180 -17.14 -8.22 -6.57
CA ALA A 180 -18.48 -7.66 -6.74
C ALA A 180 -18.75 -6.51 -5.75
N LEU A 181 -18.37 -6.66 -4.48
CA LEU A 181 -18.45 -5.58 -3.49
C LEU A 181 -17.62 -4.35 -3.90
N GLY A 182 -16.39 -4.56 -4.36
CA GLY A 182 -15.55 -3.51 -4.91
C GLY A 182 -16.21 -2.82 -6.10
N GLY A 183 -16.87 -3.57 -6.98
CA GLY A 183 -17.65 -3.05 -8.10
C GLY A 183 -18.86 -2.21 -7.67
N ILE A 184 -19.57 -2.61 -6.63
CA ILE A 184 -20.66 -1.82 -6.02
C ILE A 184 -20.11 -0.47 -5.52
N MET A 185 -18.95 -0.48 -4.88
CA MET A 185 -18.30 0.75 -4.38
C MET A 185 -17.83 1.69 -5.50
N ILE A 186 -17.76 1.27 -6.75
CA ILE A 186 -17.42 2.16 -7.88
C ILE A 186 -18.47 2.15 -8.98
N HIS A 187 -19.69 1.71 -8.65
CA HIS A 187 -20.76 1.55 -9.62
C HIS A 187 -21.07 2.87 -10.33
N PRO A 188 -21.35 2.90 -11.65
CA PRO A 188 -21.63 4.14 -12.40
C PRO A 188 -22.83 4.95 -11.90
N ALA A 189 -23.71 4.34 -11.11
CA ALA A 189 -24.80 5.04 -10.41
C ALA A 189 -24.32 5.89 -9.22
N LEU A 190 -23.05 5.79 -8.84
CA LEU A 190 -22.38 6.66 -7.88
C LEU A 190 -21.60 7.74 -8.66
N GLN A 191 -21.62 8.97 -8.15
CA GLN A 191 -20.76 10.05 -8.61
C GLN A 191 -19.30 9.63 -8.48
N ASN A 192 -18.52 9.77 -9.56
CA ASN A 192 -17.11 9.41 -9.56
C ASN A 192 -16.33 10.27 -8.54
N ALA A 193 -15.45 9.65 -7.74
CA ALA A 193 -14.67 10.34 -6.71
C ALA A 193 -13.80 11.49 -7.25
N TRP A 194 -13.34 11.42 -8.50
CA TRP A 194 -12.53 12.48 -9.12
C TRP A 194 -13.35 13.69 -9.56
N THR A 195 -14.68 13.57 -9.66
CA THR A 195 -15.54 14.71 -10.02
C THR A 195 -16.06 15.46 -8.79
N LEU A 196 -15.62 15.10 -7.58
CA LEU A 196 -16.02 15.79 -6.34
C LEU A 196 -15.60 17.27 -6.31
N GLY A 197 -14.66 17.69 -7.16
CA GLY A 197 -14.30 19.09 -7.36
C GLY A 197 -15.48 20.00 -7.70
N SER A 198 -16.54 19.48 -8.34
CA SER A 198 -17.77 20.22 -8.67
C SER A 198 -18.82 20.17 -7.55
N GLY A 199 -18.50 19.56 -6.41
CA GLY A 199 -19.44 19.30 -5.32
C GLY A 199 -20.20 17.97 -5.47
N ILE A 200 -20.97 17.61 -4.45
CA ILE A 200 -21.79 16.38 -4.43
C ILE A 200 -23.16 16.69 -5.02
N HIS A 201 -23.55 15.95 -6.06
CA HIS A 201 -24.81 16.22 -6.79
C HIS A 201 -26.02 15.48 -6.21
N GLU A 202 -25.82 14.28 -5.65
CA GLU A 202 -26.93 13.41 -5.24
C GLU A 202 -26.71 12.75 -3.87
N TYR A 203 -27.82 12.57 -3.15
CA TYR A 203 -27.88 11.90 -1.86
C TYR A 203 -29.02 10.88 -1.84
N TRP A 204 -28.83 9.80 -1.09
CA TRP A 204 -29.92 8.96 -0.62
C TRP A 204 -30.38 9.42 0.77
N THR A 205 -31.67 9.29 1.05
CA THR A 205 -32.21 9.41 2.41
C THR A 205 -32.67 8.03 2.86
N LEU A 206 -31.91 7.41 3.77
CA LEU A 206 -32.12 6.04 4.23
C LEU A 206 -32.09 6.01 5.75
N PHE A 207 -33.13 5.47 6.38
CA PHE A 207 -33.22 5.37 7.85
C PHE A 207 -32.96 6.71 8.58
N GLY A 208 -33.36 7.84 7.99
CA GLY A 208 -33.11 9.18 8.52
C GLY A 208 -31.69 9.73 8.30
N MET A 209 -30.81 8.98 7.63
CA MET A 209 -29.45 9.41 7.27
C MET A 209 -29.39 9.91 5.83
N HIS A 210 -28.66 11.00 5.61
CA HIS A 210 -28.32 11.49 4.28
C HIS A 210 -26.96 10.92 3.84
N VAL A 211 -27.00 10.03 2.85
CA VAL A 211 -25.81 9.33 2.36
C VAL A 211 -25.48 9.81 0.96
N ALA A 212 -24.33 10.47 0.80
CA ALA A 212 -23.88 10.93 -0.51
C ALA A 212 -23.64 9.77 -1.47
N LYS A 213 -24.19 9.87 -2.69
CA LYS A 213 -24.01 8.89 -3.77
C LYS A 213 -22.65 9.07 -4.44
N VAL A 214 -21.59 8.80 -3.70
CA VAL A 214 -20.21 9.00 -4.15
C VAL A 214 -19.50 7.66 -4.19
N GLY A 215 -18.77 7.45 -5.27
CA GLY A 215 -17.96 6.27 -5.52
C GLY A 215 -16.63 6.33 -4.75
N TYR A 216 -15.96 5.18 -4.73
CA TYR A 216 -14.74 4.96 -3.95
C TYR A 216 -13.53 4.73 -4.87
N GLN A 217 -13.57 5.25 -6.10
CA GLN A 217 -12.49 5.16 -7.07
C GLN A 217 -11.18 5.65 -6.44
N GLY A 218 -10.09 4.91 -6.67
CA GLY A 218 -8.79 5.24 -6.10
C GLY A 218 -8.68 5.12 -4.57
N THR A 219 -9.70 4.66 -3.84
CA THR A 219 -9.62 4.49 -2.38
C THR A 219 -9.16 3.08 -1.98
N VAL A 220 -8.46 2.99 -0.85
CA VAL A 220 -7.86 1.74 -0.36
C VAL A 220 -8.50 1.29 0.94
N LEU A 221 -8.42 2.12 1.98
CA LEU A 221 -8.84 1.72 3.33
C LEU A 221 -10.34 1.40 3.44
N PRO A 222 -11.27 2.17 2.84
CA PRO A 222 -12.69 1.81 2.85
C PRO A 222 -12.95 0.41 2.27
N VAL A 223 -12.27 0.07 1.18
CA VAL A 223 -12.39 -1.23 0.49
C VAL A 223 -11.83 -2.35 1.36
N LEU A 224 -10.65 -2.14 1.96
CA LEU A 224 -10.05 -3.10 2.89
C LEU A 224 -10.95 -3.40 4.09
N LEU A 225 -11.52 -2.35 4.69
CA LEU A 225 -12.46 -2.49 5.80
C LEU A 225 -13.74 -3.20 5.36
N ALA A 226 -14.31 -2.84 4.22
CA ALA A 226 -15.51 -3.47 3.67
C ALA A 226 -15.30 -4.97 3.43
N VAL A 227 -14.15 -5.35 2.85
CA VAL A 227 -13.82 -6.75 2.56
C VAL A 227 -13.46 -7.53 3.82
N TRP A 228 -12.82 -6.86 4.79
CA TRP A 228 -12.59 -7.44 6.11
C TRP A 228 -13.93 -7.76 6.80
N VAL A 229 -14.89 -6.83 6.80
CA VAL A 229 -16.26 -7.08 7.31
C VAL A 229 -16.94 -8.19 6.52
N GLN A 230 -16.87 -8.15 5.18
CA GLN A 230 -17.44 -9.16 4.29
C GLN A 230 -16.93 -10.56 4.62
N SER A 231 -15.64 -10.71 4.89
CA SER A 231 -15.04 -12.00 5.26
C SER A 231 -15.57 -12.53 6.60
N HIS A 232 -15.92 -11.65 7.54
CA HIS A 232 -16.54 -12.03 8.80
C HIS A 232 -17.99 -12.44 8.61
N ILE A 233 -18.76 -11.63 7.87
CA ILE A 233 -20.16 -11.93 7.55
C ILE A 233 -20.28 -13.28 6.84
N GLU A 234 -19.46 -13.51 5.81
CA GLU A 234 -19.47 -14.76 5.05
C GLU A 234 -19.23 -15.98 5.95
N ARG A 235 -18.19 -15.92 6.82
CA ARG A 235 -17.85 -17.03 7.71
C ARG A 235 -18.91 -17.30 8.76
N GLN A 236 -19.61 -16.26 9.23
CA GLN A 236 -20.71 -16.45 10.18
C GLN A 236 -21.95 -17.02 9.48
N LEU A 237 -22.30 -16.52 8.30
CA LEU A 237 -23.42 -17.05 7.53
C LEU A 237 -23.22 -18.52 7.17
N ARG A 238 -22.03 -18.93 6.74
CA ARG A 238 -21.72 -20.36 6.48
C ARG A 238 -21.92 -21.29 7.69
N ARG A 239 -21.91 -20.75 8.92
CA ARG A 239 -22.16 -21.53 10.14
C ARG A 239 -23.64 -21.58 10.51
N ILE A 240 -24.42 -20.58 10.08
CA ILE A 240 -25.83 -20.39 10.48
C ILE A 240 -26.76 -20.94 9.39
N VAL A 241 -26.41 -20.79 8.12
CA VAL A 241 -27.24 -21.19 6.97
C VAL A 241 -27.17 -22.71 6.78
N PRO A 242 -28.32 -23.40 6.66
CA PRO A 242 -28.33 -24.84 6.35
C PRO A 242 -27.65 -25.16 5.01
N ASN A 243 -26.97 -26.31 4.93
CA ASN A 243 -26.22 -26.71 3.73
C ASN A 243 -27.04 -26.69 2.42
N SER A 244 -28.34 -26.97 2.48
CA SER A 244 -29.24 -26.93 1.31
C SER A 244 -29.44 -25.52 0.73
N LEU A 245 -29.20 -24.47 1.53
CA LEU A 245 -29.40 -23.07 1.15
C LEU A 245 -28.07 -22.29 1.03
N ASP A 246 -26.94 -22.86 1.46
CA ASP A 246 -25.63 -22.18 1.50
C ASP A 246 -25.22 -21.62 0.13
N LEU A 247 -25.48 -22.35 -0.95
CA LEU A 247 -25.12 -21.92 -2.31
C LEU A 247 -25.85 -20.65 -2.75
N ILE A 248 -27.03 -20.36 -2.18
CA ILE A 248 -27.89 -19.24 -2.58
C ILE A 248 -27.85 -18.14 -1.51
N LEU A 249 -28.21 -18.47 -0.27
CA LEU A 249 -28.41 -17.48 0.78
C LEU A 249 -27.10 -16.89 1.28
N THR A 250 -26.06 -17.69 1.48
CA THR A 250 -24.77 -17.20 1.99
C THR A 250 -24.15 -16.14 1.07
N PRO A 251 -23.96 -16.36 -0.24
CA PRO A 251 -23.40 -15.32 -1.11
C PRO A 251 -24.32 -14.10 -1.24
N PHE A 252 -25.65 -14.30 -1.32
CA PHE A 252 -26.63 -13.21 -1.40
C PHE A 252 -26.57 -12.29 -0.16
N LEU A 253 -26.71 -12.87 1.04
CA LEU A 253 -26.70 -12.12 2.30
C LEU A 253 -25.32 -11.52 2.57
N THR A 254 -24.24 -12.24 2.25
CA THR A 254 -22.89 -11.72 2.38
C THR A 254 -22.72 -10.44 1.57
N LEU A 255 -23.08 -10.45 0.29
CA LEU A 255 -22.93 -9.29 -0.58
C LEU A 255 -23.85 -8.14 -0.14
N MET A 256 -25.14 -8.44 0.13
CA MET A 256 -26.13 -7.46 0.53
C MET A 256 -25.74 -6.72 1.82
N CYS A 257 -25.44 -7.47 2.89
CA CYS A 257 -25.07 -6.88 4.17
C CYS A 257 -23.74 -6.11 4.08
N SER A 258 -22.75 -6.65 3.37
CA SER A 258 -21.45 -5.98 3.23
C SER A 258 -21.55 -4.70 2.42
N ALA A 259 -22.35 -4.67 1.35
CA ALA A 259 -22.59 -3.48 0.55
C ALA A 259 -23.31 -2.39 1.35
N LEU A 260 -24.33 -2.76 2.12
CA LEU A 260 -25.03 -1.82 3.02
C LEU A 260 -24.08 -1.23 4.06
N ILE A 261 -23.26 -2.05 4.72
CA ILE A 261 -22.27 -1.57 5.69
C ILE A 261 -21.24 -0.66 5.02
N ALA A 262 -20.75 -1.02 3.84
CA ALA A 262 -19.77 -0.22 3.10
C ALA A 262 -20.33 1.18 2.78
N LEU A 263 -21.55 1.26 2.25
CA LEU A 263 -22.14 2.53 1.79
C LEU A 263 -22.75 3.36 2.92
N LEU A 264 -23.36 2.74 3.94
CA LEU A 264 -24.06 3.43 5.02
C LEU A 264 -23.19 3.74 6.23
N LEU A 265 -22.13 2.97 6.48
CA LEU A 265 -21.27 3.15 7.65
C LEU A 265 -19.87 3.59 7.25
N ILE A 266 -19.17 2.78 6.45
CA ILE A 266 -17.76 3.03 6.11
C ILE A 266 -17.61 4.33 5.29
N GLY A 267 -18.52 4.55 4.35
CA GLY A 267 -18.58 5.75 3.53
C GLY A 267 -18.70 7.06 4.28
N PRO A 268 -19.83 7.30 4.98
CA PRO A 268 -20.03 8.49 5.79
C PRO A 268 -18.91 8.71 6.81
N PHE A 269 -18.41 7.64 7.44
CA PHE A 269 -17.28 7.75 8.37
C PHE A 269 -16.00 8.24 7.68
N GLY A 270 -15.65 7.67 6.51
CA GLY A 270 -14.49 8.10 5.73
C GLY A 270 -14.58 9.56 5.29
N ARG A 271 -15.79 10.03 4.93
CA ARG A 271 -16.05 11.44 4.60
C ARG A 271 -15.90 12.35 5.81
N MET A 272 -16.49 11.99 6.94
CA MET A 272 -16.35 12.76 8.19
C MET A 272 -14.87 12.95 8.56
N LEU A 273 -14.05 11.91 8.38
CA LEU A 273 -12.60 12.01 8.58
C LEU A 273 -11.94 12.95 7.56
N GLY A 274 -12.32 12.87 6.29
CA GLY A 274 -11.88 13.80 5.24
C GLY A 274 -12.22 15.26 5.57
N ASP A 275 -13.46 15.53 6.00
CA ASP A 275 -13.93 16.86 6.40
C ASP A 275 -13.16 17.38 7.62
N ALA A 276 -12.92 16.53 8.63
CA ALA A 276 -12.12 16.90 9.79
C ALA A 276 -10.67 17.26 9.42
N ILE A 277 -10.06 16.50 8.50
CA ILE A 277 -8.73 16.83 7.97
C ILE A 277 -8.78 18.16 7.20
N SER A 278 -9.82 18.39 6.40
CA SER A 278 -10.04 19.62 5.63
C SER A 278 -10.11 20.86 6.51
N ILE A 279 -10.90 20.79 7.59
CA ILE A 279 -11.03 21.87 8.58
C ILE A 279 -9.68 22.12 9.26
N SER A 280 -8.97 21.05 9.63
CA SER A 280 -7.65 21.14 10.26
C SER A 280 -6.62 21.79 9.31
N LEU A 281 -6.66 21.45 8.02
CA LEU A 281 -5.82 22.05 6.98
C LEU A 281 -6.04 23.57 6.86
N MET A 282 -7.30 24.01 6.91
CA MET A 282 -7.65 25.43 6.83
C MET A 282 -7.15 26.21 8.06
N LEU A 283 -7.35 25.67 9.26
CA LEU A 283 -6.92 26.29 10.52
C LEU A 283 -5.39 26.42 10.60
N ILE A 284 -4.68 25.36 10.24
CA ILE A 284 -3.23 25.29 10.29
C ILE A 284 -2.62 26.19 9.20
N TYR A 285 -3.25 26.37 8.04
CA TYR A 285 -2.76 27.34 7.05
C TYR A 285 -2.83 28.78 7.58
N GLN A 286 -3.94 29.16 8.21
CA GLN A 286 -4.13 30.52 8.72
C GLN A 286 -3.17 30.88 9.87
N HIS A 287 -2.68 29.89 10.64
CA HIS A 287 -1.96 30.13 11.89
C HIS A 287 -0.59 29.42 12.00
N GLY A 288 -0.28 28.48 11.12
CA GLY A 288 0.80 27.50 11.32
C GLY A 288 2.09 27.73 10.55
N GLY A 289 2.11 28.62 9.54
CA GLY A 289 3.33 28.94 8.78
C GLY A 289 4.11 27.71 8.32
N ALA A 290 5.44 27.71 8.43
CA ALA A 290 6.28 26.57 8.02
C ALA A 290 5.97 25.25 8.78
N LEU A 291 5.46 25.32 10.01
CA LEU A 291 5.07 24.13 10.79
C LEU A 291 3.88 23.40 10.14
N ALA A 292 2.98 24.14 9.48
CA ALA A 292 1.92 23.57 8.66
C ALA A 292 2.48 22.66 7.57
N GLY A 293 3.46 23.19 6.82
CA GLY A 293 4.13 22.46 5.75
C GLY A 293 4.86 21.21 6.27
N LEU A 294 5.50 21.31 7.43
CA LEU A 294 6.17 20.19 8.09
C LEU A 294 5.19 19.07 8.43
N LEU A 295 4.08 19.41 9.10
CA LEU A 295 3.07 18.43 9.51
C LEU A 295 2.40 17.80 8.29
N PHE A 296 1.93 18.61 7.33
CA PHE A 296 1.19 18.09 6.19
C PHE A 296 2.08 17.32 5.23
N GLY A 297 3.28 17.83 4.94
CA GLY A 297 4.23 17.12 4.09
C GLY A 297 4.61 15.76 4.67
N GLY A 298 4.72 15.63 5.99
CA GLY A 298 5.04 14.36 6.65
C GLY A 298 3.86 13.40 6.79
N LEU A 299 2.65 13.91 7.01
CA LEU A 299 1.47 13.09 7.24
C LEU A 299 0.70 12.75 5.95
N TYR A 300 0.93 13.47 4.84
CA TYR A 300 0.15 13.31 3.61
C TYR A 300 0.14 11.87 3.09
N SER A 301 1.29 11.17 3.10
CA SER A 301 1.32 9.77 2.63
C SER A 301 0.49 8.81 3.51
N LEU A 302 0.25 9.13 4.79
CA LEU A 302 -0.71 8.37 5.62
C LEU A 302 -2.14 8.62 5.15
N VAL A 303 -2.47 9.85 4.79
CA VAL A 303 -3.77 10.19 4.19
C VAL A 303 -3.95 9.47 2.85
N VAL A 304 -2.90 9.41 2.02
CA VAL A 304 -2.93 8.67 0.75
C VAL A 304 -3.26 7.19 0.97
N ILE A 305 -2.70 6.54 2.01
CA ILE A 305 -3.03 5.15 2.36
C ILE A 305 -4.53 4.96 2.63
N THR A 306 -5.19 5.97 3.19
CA THR A 306 -6.63 5.87 3.45
C THR A 306 -7.49 6.07 2.19
N GLY A 307 -6.95 6.71 1.15
CA GLY A 307 -7.70 7.09 -0.05
C GLY A 307 -8.54 8.36 0.09
N VAL A 308 -8.66 8.94 1.30
CA VAL A 308 -9.46 10.17 1.49
C VAL A 308 -8.85 11.40 0.82
N HIS A 309 -7.59 11.35 0.40
CA HIS A 309 -6.94 12.44 -0.32
C HIS A 309 -7.66 12.87 -1.62
N HIS A 310 -8.41 11.96 -2.27
CA HIS A 310 -9.23 12.34 -3.44
C HIS A 310 -10.33 13.35 -3.10
N SER A 311 -10.83 13.33 -1.86
CA SER A 311 -11.80 14.33 -1.38
C SER A 311 -11.21 15.74 -1.32
N PHE A 312 -9.87 15.85 -1.25
CA PHE A 312 -9.22 17.14 -1.17
C PHE A 312 -9.32 17.94 -2.47
N HIS A 313 -9.59 17.30 -3.62
CA HIS A 313 -9.85 18.02 -4.86
C HIS A 313 -11.02 19.02 -4.75
N ALA A 314 -12.04 18.72 -3.95
CA ALA A 314 -13.12 19.66 -3.64
C ALA A 314 -12.63 20.87 -2.86
N ILE A 315 -11.73 20.66 -1.90
CA ILE A 315 -11.11 21.75 -1.12
C ILE A 315 -10.26 22.62 -2.03
N GLU A 316 -9.40 22.01 -2.86
CA GLU A 316 -8.52 22.71 -3.79
C GLU A 316 -9.31 23.57 -4.80
N ALA A 317 -10.42 23.04 -5.31
CA ALA A 317 -11.35 23.78 -6.16
C ALA A 317 -11.96 24.97 -5.40
N GLY A 318 -12.33 24.77 -4.13
CA GLY A 318 -12.77 25.85 -3.24
C GLY A 318 -11.69 26.93 -3.04
N LEU A 319 -10.42 26.55 -2.88
CA LEU A 319 -9.31 27.50 -2.71
C LEU A 319 -9.08 28.36 -3.95
N LEU A 320 -9.18 27.76 -5.14
CA LEU A 320 -8.99 28.47 -6.41
C LEU A 320 -10.19 29.35 -6.77
N SER A 321 -11.41 28.89 -6.48
CA SER A 321 -12.64 29.64 -6.78
C SER A 321 -12.93 30.77 -5.78
N ASN A 322 -12.32 30.74 -4.58
CA ASN A 322 -12.48 31.80 -3.59
C ASN A 322 -11.73 33.08 -4.01
N PRO A 323 -12.41 34.21 -4.29
CA PRO A 323 -11.76 35.45 -4.74
C PRO A 323 -10.77 36.05 -3.75
N ALA A 324 -10.89 35.74 -2.46
CA ALA A 324 -9.96 36.21 -1.43
C ALA A 324 -8.67 35.36 -1.34
N ILE A 325 -8.66 34.15 -1.91
CA ILE A 325 -7.51 33.24 -1.88
C ILE A 325 -6.91 33.10 -3.29
N GLY A 326 -7.71 32.67 -4.26
CA GLY A 326 -7.37 32.59 -5.69
C GLY A 326 -6.21 31.66 -6.05
N LYS A 327 -5.72 30.84 -5.12
CA LYS A 327 -4.51 30.01 -5.29
C LYS A 327 -4.58 28.70 -4.51
N ASN A 328 -3.96 27.65 -5.04
CA ASN A 328 -3.85 26.36 -4.39
C ASN A 328 -2.50 26.24 -3.65
N PHE A 329 -2.52 26.41 -2.33
CA PHE A 329 -1.33 26.28 -1.48
C PHE A 329 -1.13 24.87 -0.90
N LEU A 330 -2.11 23.97 -1.06
CA LEU A 330 -2.02 22.60 -0.55
C LEU A 330 -1.24 21.70 -1.51
N LEU A 331 -1.51 21.83 -2.81
CA LEU A 331 -0.90 21.01 -3.86
C LEU A 331 0.63 21.03 -3.88
N PRO A 332 1.32 22.17 -3.65
CA PRO A 332 2.78 22.18 -3.50
C PRO A 332 3.27 21.27 -2.38
N ILE A 333 2.59 21.22 -1.23
CA ILE A 333 2.96 20.36 -0.09
C ILE A 333 2.81 18.89 -0.47
N TRP A 334 1.72 18.55 -1.16
CA TRP A 334 1.45 17.18 -1.61
C TRP A 334 2.50 16.71 -2.63
N SER A 335 2.94 17.60 -3.51
CA SER A 335 4.07 17.33 -4.41
C SER A 335 5.35 16.96 -3.66
N MET A 336 5.64 17.62 -2.53
CA MET A 336 6.81 17.29 -1.72
C MET A 336 6.70 15.89 -1.14
N ALA A 337 5.54 15.56 -0.55
CA ALA A 337 5.27 14.23 -0.03
C ALA A 337 5.36 13.14 -1.11
N ASN A 338 4.84 13.42 -2.32
CA ASN A 338 4.87 12.49 -3.43
C ASN A 338 6.30 12.20 -3.90
N VAL A 339 7.10 13.24 -4.12
CA VAL A 339 8.49 13.11 -4.55
C VAL A 339 9.37 12.50 -3.46
N ALA A 340 9.08 12.76 -2.18
CA ALA A 340 9.75 12.11 -1.07
C ALA A 340 9.54 10.58 -1.05
N GLN A 341 8.34 10.08 -1.38
CA GLN A 341 8.11 8.64 -1.56
C GLN A 341 9.01 8.07 -2.67
N GLY A 342 9.20 8.82 -3.75
CA GLY A 342 10.12 8.48 -4.84
C GLY A 342 11.57 8.40 -4.39
N GLY A 343 12.04 9.40 -3.62
CA GLY A 343 13.40 9.43 -3.07
C GLY A 343 13.69 8.24 -2.15
N ALA A 344 12.75 7.92 -1.25
CA ALA A 344 12.89 6.77 -0.38
C ALA A 344 12.87 5.43 -1.14
N ALA A 345 12.03 5.28 -2.16
CA ALA A 345 11.97 4.08 -2.99
C ALA A 345 13.24 3.93 -3.85
N LEU A 346 13.82 5.03 -4.35
CA LEU A 346 15.07 4.99 -5.09
C LEU A 346 16.24 4.55 -4.18
N ALA A 347 16.28 5.01 -2.92
CA ALA A 347 17.25 4.53 -1.96
C ALA A 347 17.12 3.01 -1.73
N VAL A 348 15.89 2.49 -1.67
CA VAL A 348 15.63 1.04 -1.59
C VAL A 348 16.18 0.32 -2.83
N PHE A 349 15.96 0.85 -4.04
CA PHE A 349 16.48 0.28 -5.28
C PHE A 349 18.01 0.11 -5.24
N PHE A 350 18.75 1.14 -4.82
CA PHE A 350 20.20 1.05 -4.74
C PHE A 350 20.68 0.14 -3.60
N ARG A 351 19.95 0.10 -2.49
CA ARG A 351 20.35 -0.67 -1.31
C ARG A 351 20.01 -2.17 -1.39
N THR A 352 18.94 -2.53 -2.08
CA THR A 352 18.50 -3.94 -2.14
C THR A 352 19.25 -4.75 -3.19
N ARG A 353 19.57 -6.00 -2.84
CA ARG A 353 20.11 -7.04 -3.73
C ARG A 353 19.03 -8.00 -4.24
N ASP A 354 17.76 -7.83 -3.86
CA ASP A 354 16.66 -8.64 -4.36
C ASP A 354 16.19 -8.08 -5.73
N ASN A 355 16.41 -8.86 -6.79
CA ASN A 355 16.01 -8.50 -8.14
C ASN A 355 14.50 -8.20 -8.26
N LYS A 356 13.64 -8.88 -7.50
CA LYS A 356 12.20 -8.61 -7.52
C LYS A 356 11.87 -7.25 -6.93
N VAL A 357 12.53 -6.88 -5.84
CA VAL A 357 12.37 -5.55 -5.23
C VAL A 357 12.93 -4.48 -6.16
N ARG A 358 14.10 -4.72 -6.77
CA ARG A 358 14.71 -3.77 -7.73
C ARG A 358 13.82 -3.50 -8.95
N GLN A 359 13.19 -4.55 -9.50
CA GLN A 359 12.27 -4.44 -10.64
C GLN A 359 11.05 -3.57 -10.34
N ILE A 360 10.64 -3.45 -9.08
CA ILE A 360 9.51 -2.62 -8.66
C ILE A 360 9.97 -1.23 -8.21
N ALA A 361 11.06 -1.17 -7.44
CA ALA A 361 11.48 0.04 -6.75
C ALA A 361 11.87 1.19 -7.69
N LEU A 362 12.58 0.91 -8.78
CA LEU A 362 12.98 1.95 -9.72
C LEU A 362 11.79 2.53 -10.51
N PRO A 363 10.93 1.71 -11.17
CA PRO A 363 9.73 2.23 -11.83
C PRO A 363 8.79 2.97 -10.86
N ALA A 364 8.61 2.45 -9.65
CA ALA A 364 7.79 3.12 -8.63
C ALA A 364 8.36 4.48 -8.21
N ALA A 365 9.69 4.58 -8.06
CA ALA A 365 10.35 5.84 -7.75
C ALA A 365 10.19 6.87 -8.87
N LEU A 366 10.33 6.47 -10.13
CA LEU A 366 10.11 7.34 -11.29
C LEU A 366 8.64 7.78 -11.38
N SER A 367 7.71 6.88 -11.12
CA SER A 367 6.28 7.20 -11.11
C SER A 367 5.93 8.28 -10.07
N CYS A 368 6.59 8.28 -8.91
CA CYS A 368 6.41 9.30 -7.87
C CYS A 368 6.86 10.70 -8.33
N LEU A 369 7.89 10.78 -9.17
CA LEU A 369 8.31 12.05 -9.76
C LEU A 369 7.26 12.66 -10.67
N LEU A 370 6.38 11.82 -11.24
CA LEU A 370 5.23 12.22 -12.06
C LEU A 370 3.95 12.39 -11.22
N GLY A 371 4.06 12.37 -9.89
CA GLY A 371 2.94 12.59 -8.97
C GLY A 371 2.14 11.34 -8.59
N ILE A 372 2.53 10.14 -9.06
CA ILE A 372 1.82 8.89 -8.80
C ILE A 372 2.60 8.04 -7.79
N THR A 373 2.02 7.79 -6.61
CA THR A 373 2.79 7.32 -5.44
C THR A 373 2.46 5.91 -4.98
N GLU A 374 1.35 5.35 -5.44
CA GLU A 374 0.74 4.11 -4.94
C GLU A 374 1.70 2.92 -5.09
N ALA A 375 2.39 2.84 -6.23
CA ALA A 375 3.39 1.81 -6.46
C ALA A 375 4.56 1.87 -5.46
N ALA A 376 5.02 3.06 -5.10
CA ALA A 376 6.12 3.24 -4.15
C ALA A 376 5.66 3.03 -2.71
N ILE A 377 4.53 3.64 -2.32
CA ILE A 377 3.96 3.51 -0.97
C ILE A 377 3.71 2.03 -0.67
N PHE A 378 2.87 1.36 -1.46
CA PHE A 378 2.42 0.01 -1.14
C PHE A 378 3.40 -1.07 -1.59
N GLY A 379 4.10 -0.85 -2.71
CA GLY A 379 4.97 -1.87 -3.28
C GLY A 379 6.37 -1.92 -2.68
N VAL A 380 6.82 -0.83 -2.06
CA VAL A 380 8.21 -0.67 -1.62
C VAL A 380 8.28 -0.13 -0.19
N ASN A 381 7.82 1.10 0.03
CA ASN A 381 8.16 1.85 1.22
C ASN A 381 7.45 1.32 2.47
N LEU A 382 6.15 1.04 2.37
CA LEU A 382 5.35 0.51 3.48
C LEU A 382 5.73 -0.93 3.79
N ARG A 383 6.12 -1.72 2.78
CA ARG A 383 6.61 -3.10 2.94
C ARG A 383 7.81 -3.17 3.89
N PHE A 384 8.72 -2.20 3.83
CA PHE A 384 9.90 -2.14 4.70
C PHE A 384 9.77 -1.20 5.89
N VAL A 385 8.65 -0.45 5.98
CA VAL A 385 8.30 0.55 7.01
C VAL A 385 9.27 1.72 7.15
N ARG A 386 10.57 1.46 7.31
CA ARG A 386 11.63 2.47 7.41
C ARG A 386 11.70 3.42 6.22
N PRO A 387 11.62 2.94 4.95
CA PRO A 387 11.59 3.87 3.82
C PRO A 387 10.33 4.73 3.81
N PHE A 388 9.19 4.22 4.30
CA PHE A 388 7.98 5.02 4.45
C PHE A 388 8.15 6.15 5.47
N VAL A 389 8.77 5.87 6.61
CA VAL A 389 9.11 6.90 7.61
C VAL A 389 10.12 7.91 7.05
N ALA A 390 11.13 7.44 6.29
CA ALA A 390 12.07 8.33 5.62
C ALA A 390 11.39 9.25 4.60
N ALA A 391 10.44 8.72 3.83
CA ALA A 391 9.62 9.52 2.92
C ALA A 391 8.76 10.56 3.66
N ALA A 392 8.17 10.20 4.81
CA ALA A 392 7.46 11.15 5.65
C ALA A 392 8.39 12.28 6.13
N LEU A 393 9.62 11.96 6.55
CA LEU A 393 10.61 12.99 6.93
C LEU A 393 10.94 13.93 5.76
N GLY A 394 11.19 13.39 4.57
CA GLY A 394 11.50 14.23 3.42
C GLY A 394 10.30 15.06 2.95
N GLY A 395 9.10 14.48 2.97
CA GLY A 395 7.86 15.18 2.70
C GLY A 395 7.67 16.35 3.68
N ALA A 396 7.94 16.15 4.96
CA ALA A 396 7.89 17.18 5.99
C ALA A 396 8.88 18.33 5.71
N LEU A 397 10.14 18.01 5.41
CA LEU A 397 11.16 19.04 5.15
C LEU A 397 10.86 19.85 3.88
N GLY A 398 10.47 19.18 2.79
CA GLY A 398 10.07 19.85 1.56
C GLY A 398 8.78 20.66 1.76
N GLY A 399 7.81 20.09 2.46
CA GLY A 399 6.54 20.75 2.79
C GLY A 399 6.76 22.03 3.59
N ALA A 400 7.59 21.99 4.62
CA ALA A 400 7.97 23.15 5.42
C ALA A 400 8.61 24.25 4.55
N TRP A 401 9.50 23.86 3.63
CA TRP A 401 10.16 24.77 2.71
C TRP A 401 9.19 25.49 1.78
N VAL A 402 8.29 24.76 1.12
CA VAL A 402 7.36 25.37 0.16
C VAL A 402 6.34 26.27 0.84
N VAL A 403 5.93 25.95 2.08
CA VAL A 403 5.06 26.83 2.87
C VAL A 403 5.81 28.07 3.37
N PHE A 404 7.05 27.91 3.85
CA PHE A 404 7.88 29.05 4.27
C PHE A 404 8.09 30.06 3.13
N ASN A 405 8.32 29.55 1.91
CA ASN A 405 8.50 30.37 0.71
C ASN A 405 7.18 30.76 0.02
N GLN A 406 6.02 30.49 0.63
CA GLN A 406 4.70 30.86 0.11
C GLN A 406 4.44 30.37 -1.32
N VAL A 407 4.97 29.19 -1.68
CA VAL A 407 4.75 28.58 -2.98
C VAL A 407 3.28 28.18 -3.11
N SER A 408 2.66 28.52 -4.23
CA SER A 408 1.29 28.15 -4.58
C SER A 408 1.19 27.69 -6.03
N MET A 409 0.08 27.03 -6.37
CA MET A 409 -0.23 26.58 -7.72
C MET A 409 -1.57 27.16 -8.20
N THR A 410 -1.74 27.20 -9.52
CA THR A 410 -2.91 27.79 -10.20
C THR A 410 -3.96 26.75 -10.62
N ALA A 411 -3.73 25.47 -10.35
CA ALA A 411 -4.59 24.37 -10.78
C ALA A 411 -4.66 23.25 -9.70
N ILE A 412 -5.32 22.14 -10.07
CA ILE A 412 -5.63 20.98 -9.22
C ILE A 412 -5.02 19.73 -9.85
N GLY A 413 -4.63 18.75 -9.04
CA GLY A 413 -4.40 17.38 -9.49
C GLY A 413 -3.05 17.10 -10.19
N VAL A 414 -2.27 18.12 -10.52
CA VAL A 414 -0.93 17.96 -11.10
C VAL A 414 0.14 18.17 -10.03
N THR A 415 0.86 17.09 -9.67
CA THR A 415 1.90 17.11 -8.62
C THR A 415 3.26 16.68 -9.15
N GLY A 416 4.31 16.78 -8.32
CA GLY A 416 5.67 16.35 -8.66
C GLY A 416 6.34 17.27 -9.69
N LEU A 417 7.16 16.71 -10.57
CA LEU A 417 7.81 17.47 -11.66
C LEU A 417 6.80 18.15 -12.59
N PRO A 418 5.69 17.50 -13.01
CA PRO A 418 4.65 18.16 -13.82
C PRO A 418 4.06 19.41 -13.17
N GLY A 419 4.05 19.47 -11.82
CA GLY A 419 3.57 20.62 -11.07
C GLY A 419 4.31 21.92 -11.38
N ILE A 420 5.54 21.87 -11.92
CA ILE A 420 6.31 23.06 -12.32
C ILE A 420 5.51 23.95 -13.28
N ALA A 421 4.74 23.35 -14.19
CA ALA A 421 3.97 24.07 -15.20
C ALA A 421 2.79 24.89 -14.65
N ILE A 422 2.36 24.63 -13.42
CA ILE A 422 1.25 25.34 -12.77
C ILE A 422 1.71 26.15 -11.55
N VAL A 423 3.03 26.29 -11.37
CA VAL A 423 3.64 27.16 -10.36
C VAL A 423 3.94 28.53 -11.00
N PRO A 424 3.52 29.65 -10.39
CA PRO A 424 3.87 30.98 -10.87
C PRO A 424 5.40 31.18 -10.97
N ALA A 425 5.86 31.90 -12.00
CA ALA A 425 7.28 32.08 -12.29
C ALA A 425 8.11 32.56 -11.09
N GLY A 426 7.56 33.45 -10.26
CA GLY A 426 8.22 33.98 -9.06
C GLY A 426 8.49 32.96 -7.95
N SER A 427 7.77 31.83 -7.93
CA SER A 427 7.93 30.77 -6.92
C SER A 427 8.56 29.48 -7.48
N MET A 428 8.86 29.45 -8.78
CA MET A 428 9.31 28.25 -9.48
C MET A 428 10.64 27.70 -8.91
N LEU A 429 11.61 28.57 -8.65
CA LEU A 429 12.89 28.16 -8.05
C LEU A 429 12.70 27.58 -6.64
N SER A 430 11.85 28.21 -5.83
CA SER A 430 11.52 27.71 -4.48
C SER A 430 10.80 26.37 -4.53
N TYR A 431 9.94 26.14 -5.52
CA TYR A 431 9.29 24.84 -5.75
C TYR A 431 10.31 23.76 -6.11
N ILE A 432 11.20 24.03 -7.07
CA ILE A 432 12.26 23.08 -7.48
C ILE A 432 13.19 22.76 -6.30
N ALA A 433 13.59 23.78 -5.53
CA ALA A 433 14.37 23.59 -4.30
C ALA A 433 13.61 22.70 -3.30
N GLY A 434 12.31 22.89 -3.13
CA GLY A 434 11.46 22.03 -2.32
C GLY A 434 11.48 20.58 -2.78
N LEU A 435 11.34 20.32 -4.08
CA LEU A 435 11.40 18.97 -4.65
C LEU A 435 12.74 18.30 -4.35
N LEU A 436 13.85 19.03 -4.51
CA LEU A 436 15.20 18.53 -4.22
C LEU A 436 15.39 18.24 -2.72
N ILE A 437 14.90 19.11 -1.85
CA ILE A 437 14.92 18.90 -0.39
C ILE A 437 14.13 17.64 -0.06
N ALA A 438 12.90 17.52 -0.55
CA ALA A 438 12.02 16.39 -0.26
C ALA A 438 12.62 15.06 -0.73
N PHE A 439 13.05 15.01 -2.00
CA PHE A 439 13.66 13.84 -2.61
C PHE A 439 14.96 13.45 -1.91
N GLY A 440 15.89 14.41 -1.78
CA GLY A 440 17.23 14.19 -1.27
C GLY A 440 17.24 13.78 0.19
N SER A 441 16.43 14.44 1.03
CA SER A 441 16.33 14.08 2.44
C SER A 441 15.62 12.75 2.67
N ALA A 442 14.57 12.42 1.91
CA ALA A 442 13.95 11.10 1.95
C ALA A 442 14.90 9.98 1.50
N PHE A 443 15.65 10.22 0.42
CA PHE A 443 16.68 9.31 -0.07
C PHE A 443 17.75 9.08 1.00
N ALA A 444 18.32 10.15 1.56
CA ALA A 444 19.36 10.08 2.58
C ALA A 444 18.85 9.38 3.86
N ALA A 445 17.67 9.74 4.35
CA ALA A 445 17.09 9.10 5.53
C ALA A 445 16.79 7.62 5.29
N SER A 446 16.23 7.26 4.13
CA SER A 446 15.95 5.86 3.77
C SER A 446 17.26 5.07 3.64
N TRP A 447 18.27 5.67 3.03
CA TRP A 447 19.61 5.11 2.93
C TRP A 447 20.24 4.91 4.31
N LEU A 448 20.13 5.85 5.24
CA LEU A 448 20.71 5.73 6.59
C LEU A 448 19.94 4.73 7.46
N PHE A 449 18.60 4.77 7.42
CA PHE A 449 17.76 3.86 8.19
C PHE A 449 17.89 2.42 7.72
N GLY A 450 18.09 2.19 6.43
CA GLY A 450 18.18 0.87 5.84
C GLY A 450 16.88 0.06 5.92
N LEU A 451 16.93 -1.17 5.44
CA LEU A 451 15.77 -2.06 5.37
C LEU A 451 15.71 -2.93 6.65
N LYS A 452 14.87 -2.60 7.64
CA LYS A 452 14.58 -3.54 8.76
C LYS A 452 13.34 -4.36 8.43
N THR A 453 13.59 -5.41 7.69
CA THR A 453 12.94 -6.71 7.82
C THR A 453 14.03 -7.73 7.47
N GLN A 454 13.92 -8.97 7.95
CA GLN A 454 15.00 -9.97 8.12
C GLN A 454 15.74 -10.48 6.86
N ASP A 455 15.83 -9.67 5.81
CA ASP A 455 16.73 -9.82 4.67
C ASP A 455 18.15 -9.28 4.96
N ALA A 456 18.36 -8.62 6.12
CA ALA A 456 19.61 -7.99 6.56
C ALA A 456 20.74 -8.96 6.99
N LYS A 457 20.63 -10.28 6.73
CA LYS A 457 21.78 -11.20 6.72
C LYS A 457 22.02 -11.76 5.32
N ARG A 458 22.08 -10.86 4.35
CA ARG A 458 22.92 -10.98 3.13
C ARG A 458 24.19 -10.11 3.27
N GLU A 459 24.45 -9.61 4.48
CA GLU A 459 25.36 -8.49 4.76
C GLU A 459 26.65 -8.89 5.49
N GLN A 460 27.09 -10.15 5.35
CA GLN A 460 28.51 -10.52 5.37
C GLN A 460 28.77 -11.51 4.24
#